data_AF-A0A956WCU4-F1
#
_entry.id   AF-A0A956WCU4-F1
#
_cell.length_a   1.000
_cell.length_b   1.000
_cell.length_c   1.000
_cell.angle_alpha   90.00
_cell.angle_beta   90.00
_cell.angle_gamma   90.00
#
_symmetry.space_group_name_H-M   'P 1'
#
loop_
_entity.id
_entity.type
_entity.pdbx_description
1 polymer ?
#
loop_
_entity_poly.entity_id
_entity_poly.type
_entity_poly.pdbx_seq_one_letter_code
_entity_poly.pdbx_strand_id
1 'polypeptide(L)'
;MSHTFDLGTRITRRAALKGLAASGAMAGLAWSPLAAQEREVGEGSVSTMPENAQVVPGDVLTVAGTGFAQRPADGYIDFIMDDHLVTTDDGEDIHLEIPGSELDADGNFTVEIPVPLGISEGQHWVRALAGLDGGDPVSKIALFTVVAAATDGTPVAATDAAITGEATAMDDSSVRVRLTGSNLESGAVITAAFGGEPVELSGRGVQPPVTIGDDGSLGVNADIAPGLAPTGDHTLEVTIVGADGTEVVTVPFTVTPFIGLDPTDQGVDTTLTIAALQPGASIESVTAGDLVFETLPAIADDLGIVSLATSLPLELPLGEVEITVTQSAPEAATYTGSASITPSNALFGTEKFVARTAILDASSGQPYQSAYSSVNNAVFVTTAGGQGPGGSNIFKLDADTLEPLGQVAVAEDYPAFGLGLDDANGNVWVTNTRQNTAAIYSQADLSLVQQLGEDVAAHSRDVAVDADLGKVYISAFGDSTIRVFSAVAPFDEIAAIDMSVNDPSTEFQPVSLELDQASHQLFTVSISTPRAAVIDTTADSFTELTYDGSISGSGVAYDPAQGRIFVASQETSNVLVIDVATGDIVANTPTGSGALNVAWDSVNGIAYITNRSAG
;
A
#
# COMPACT_ATOMS: atom_id res chain seq x y z
N MET A 1 36.83 30.81 -14.44
CA MET A 1 37.73 30.10 -15.37
C MET A 1 37.60 28.64 -15.02
N SER A 2 37.01 27.84 -15.90
CA SER A 2 36.88 26.39 -15.70
C SER A 2 38.25 25.76 -15.87
N HIS A 3 38.80 25.18 -14.80
CA HIS A 3 39.99 24.35 -14.84
C HIS A 3 39.56 22.88 -14.76
N THR A 4 39.60 22.18 -15.89
CA THR A 4 39.47 20.73 -15.96
C THR A 4 40.72 20.10 -15.37
N PHE A 5 40.59 19.27 -14.33
CA PHE A 5 41.72 18.55 -13.73
C PHE A 5 41.86 17.13 -14.27
N ASP A 6 43.12 16.79 -14.56
CA ASP A 6 43.62 15.50 -15.01
C ASP A 6 43.74 14.54 -13.81
N LEU A 7 43.10 13.37 -13.89
CA LEU A 7 43.12 12.30 -12.88
C LEU A 7 44.50 11.61 -12.86
N GLY A 8 45.47 12.31 -12.29
CA GLY A 8 46.84 11.87 -12.13
C GLY A 8 47.23 11.63 -10.67
N THR A 9 46.91 10.43 -10.16
CA THR A 9 47.65 9.69 -9.12
C THR A 9 48.27 10.50 -7.95
N ARG A 10 47.60 10.52 -6.79
CA ARG A 10 48.27 10.59 -5.47
C ARG A 10 47.56 9.75 -4.41
N ILE A 11 47.61 8.44 -4.58
CA ILE A 11 47.52 7.51 -3.44
C ILE A 11 48.90 7.47 -2.78
N THR A 12 49.06 8.05 -1.58
CA THR A 12 49.96 7.49 -0.55
C THR A 12 49.66 8.00 0.87
N ARG A 13 49.01 7.13 1.64
CA ARG A 13 49.22 6.78 3.06
C ARG A 13 49.47 7.91 4.09
N ARG A 14 48.50 8.09 4.98
CA ARG A 14 48.71 7.96 6.43
C ARG A 14 47.55 7.20 7.09
N ALA A 15 47.87 6.01 7.59
CA ALA A 15 47.06 5.28 8.55
C ALA A 15 47.12 5.96 9.92
N ALA A 16 45.97 6.14 10.57
CA ALA A 16 45.75 5.81 12.00
C ALA A 16 44.40 6.35 12.50
N LEU A 17 43.31 5.60 12.32
CA LEU A 17 42.18 5.62 13.25
C LEU A 17 41.51 4.23 13.39
N LYS A 18 42.31 3.16 13.35
CA LYS A 18 41.93 1.88 13.97
C LYS A 18 42.31 1.95 15.45
N GLY A 19 41.40 2.42 16.30
CA GLY A 19 41.71 2.47 17.74
C GLY A 19 40.79 3.29 18.61
N LEU A 20 39.47 3.20 18.44
CA LEU A 20 38.54 3.50 19.54
C LEU A 20 37.29 2.61 19.44
N ALA A 21 37.47 1.31 19.66
CA ALA A 21 36.37 0.44 20.02
C ALA A 21 36.39 0.22 21.54
N ALA A 22 35.45 0.86 22.24
CA ALA A 22 34.95 0.46 23.55
C ALA A 22 33.64 1.24 23.80
N SER A 23 32.51 0.68 24.18
CA SER A 23 32.13 -0.69 24.53
C SER A 23 30.65 -0.63 24.94
N GLY A 24 29.82 -1.55 24.43
CA GLY A 24 28.48 -1.83 24.98
C GLY A 24 27.36 -0.89 24.53
N ALA A 25 26.33 -1.50 23.93
CA ALA A 25 24.99 -0.93 23.71
C ALA A 25 24.92 0.40 22.94
N MET A 26 25.08 0.35 21.62
CA MET A 26 24.37 1.23 20.67
C MET A 26 24.34 0.51 19.31
N ALA A 27 23.35 -0.36 19.13
CA ALA A 27 22.96 -0.86 17.81
C ALA A 27 21.64 -0.15 17.48
N GLY A 28 21.58 0.55 16.34
CA GLY A 28 20.32 1.07 15.80
C GLY A 28 20.14 2.59 15.80
N LEU A 29 21.19 3.41 15.81
CA LEU A 29 21.04 4.77 15.29
C LEU A 29 20.91 4.65 13.76
N ALA A 30 19.68 4.59 13.26
CA ALA A 30 19.40 4.60 11.84
C ALA A 30 19.73 5.98 11.27
N TRP A 31 20.50 5.99 10.19
CA TRP A 31 21.00 7.19 9.54
C TRP A 31 19.96 7.60 8.51
N SER A 32 19.26 8.70 8.77
CA SER A 32 18.30 9.30 7.84
C SER A 32 18.73 10.73 7.48
N PRO A 33 18.29 11.28 6.34
CA PRO A 33 18.51 12.68 5.99
C PRO A 33 18.06 13.65 7.09
N LEU A 34 16.97 13.32 7.79
CA LEU A 34 16.44 14.07 8.93
C LEU A 34 17.40 14.02 10.13
N ALA A 35 17.93 12.84 10.47
CA ALA A 35 18.94 12.69 11.53
C ALA A 35 20.31 13.31 11.15
N ALA A 36 20.60 13.43 9.85
CA ALA A 36 21.78 14.09 9.34
C ALA A 36 21.68 15.63 9.45
N GLN A 37 20.49 16.20 9.23
CA GLN A 37 20.21 17.65 9.40
C GLN A 37 20.28 18.09 10.86
N GLU A 38 19.87 17.25 11.82
CA GLU A 38 19.97 17.55 13.25
C GLU A 38 21.42 17.74 13.76
N ARG A 39 22.42 17.41 12.94
CA ARG A 39 23.86 17.50 13.28
C ARG A 39 24.58 18.68 12.62
N GLU A 40 23.87 19.63 12.01
CA GLU A 40 24.51 20.79 11.40
C GLU A 40 25.09 21.78 12.43
N VAL A 41 26.27 22.31 12.15
CA VAL A 41 27.01 23.26 13.01
C VAL A 41 27.79 24.25 12.14
N GLY A 42 28.00 25.48 12.63
CA GLY A 42 28.85 26.48 11.99
C GLY A 42 28.13 27.37 10.95
N GLU A 43 28.83 28.41 10.49
CA GLU A 43 28.33 29.37 9.49
C GLU A 43 28.47 28.81 8.05
N GLY A 44 27.54 29.22 7.19
CA GLY A 44 27.48 28.83 5.78
C GLY A 44 26.38 27.82 5.46
N SER A 45 26.13 27.60 4.17
CA SER A 45 25.18 26.61 3.66
C SER A 45 25.75 25.90 2.44
N VAL A 46 25.46 24.61 2.29
CA VAL A 46 25.76 23.84 1.08
C VAL A 46 24.48 23.44 0.39
N SER A 47 24.52 23.46 -0.94
CA SER A 47 23.43 23.01 -1.81
C SER A 47 24.02 22.32 -3.02
N THR A 48 23.30 21.36 -3.59
CA THR A 48 23.67 20.79 -4.88
C THR A 48 23.33 21.75 -6.01
N MET A 49 23.95 21.58 -7.16
CA MET A 49 23.65 22.34 -8.38
C MET A 49 23.27 21.37 -9.51
N PRO A 50 21.99 21.33 -9.93
CA PRO A 50 20.83 22.06 -9.38
C PRO A 50 20.48 21.64 -7.94
N GLU A 51 19.70 22.47 -7.22
CA GLU A 51 19.27 22.17 -5.84
C GLU A 51 18.45 20.87 -5.80
N ASN A 52 18.75 19.99 -4.83
CA ASN A 52 18.25 18.61 -4.78
C ASN A 52 18.51 17.83 -6.08
N ALA A 53 19.77 17.86 -6.54
CA ALA A 53 20.16 17.26 -7.81
C ALA A 53 19.76 15.78 -7.87
N GLN A 54 19.23 15.35 -9.02
CA GLN A 54 19.09 13.95 -9.36
C GLN A 54 20.31 13.54 -10.18
N VAL A 55 21.02 12.52 -9.73
CA VAL A 55 22.28 12.03 -10.34
C VAL A 55 22.24 10.52 -10.40
N VAL A 56 23.06 9.93 -11.26
CA VAL A 56 23.12 8.47 -11.39
C VAL A 56 24.45 7.91 -10.84
N PRO A 57 24.53 6.61 -10.50
CA PRO A 57 25.80 6.02 -10.08
C PRO A 57 26.88 6.21 -11.16
N GLY A 58 28.01 6.82 -10.78
CA GLY A 58 29.10 7.18 -11.70
C GLY A 58 29.11 8.64 -12.19
N ASP A 59 28.06 9.43 -11.92
CA ASP A 59 28.02 10.86 -12.24
C ASP A 59 28.95 11.70 -11.35
N VAL A 60 29.09 12.98 -11.71
CA VAL A 60 29.76 13.99 -10.89
C VAL A 60 28.71 14.95 -10.32
N LEU A 61 28.53 14.92 -8.99
CA LEU A 61 27.66 15.84 -8.27
C LEU A 61 28.38 17.17 -8.03
N THR A 62 27.83 18.27 -8.55
CA THR A 62 28.31 19.62 -8.23
C THR A 62 27.65 20.13 -6.94
N VAL A 63 28.46 20.50 -5.96
CA VAL A 63 28.03 21.07 -4.67
C VAL A 63 28.60 22.48 -4.55
N ALA A 64 27.76 23.44 -4.16
CA ALA A 64 28.16 24.80 -3.90
C ALA A 64 27.99 25.15 -2.42
N GLY A 65 29.05 25.68 -1.83
CA GLY A 65 29.02 26.28 -0.50
C GLY A 65 28.95 27.79 -0.58
N THR A 66 28.16 28.41 0.29
CA THR A 66 28.03 29.87 0.40
C THR A 66 28.18 30.32 1.84
N GLY A 67 28.85 31.46 2.04
CA GLY A 67 28.97 32.11 3.34
C GLY A 67 29.76 31.34 4.41
N PHE A 68 30.73 30.52 4.02
CA PHE A 68 31.60 29.82 4.97
C PHE A 68 32.67 30.77 5.53
N ALA A 69 33.02 30.61 6.80
CA ALA A 69 34.13 31.35 7.41
C ALA A 69 35.46 31.05 6.70
N GLN A 70 36.28 32.09 6.52
CA GLN A 70 37.61 31.98 5.91
C GLN A 70 38.51 31.03 6.70
N ARG A 71 39.31 30.24 5.98
CA ARG A 71 40.16 29.19 6.56
C ARG A 71 41.63 29.62 6.61
N PRO A 72 42.44 29.06 7.54
CA PRO A 72 43.89 29.20 7.52
C PRO A 72 44.50 28.76 6.18
N ALA A 73 45.71 29.23 5.85
CA ALA A 73 46.35 28.94 4.56
C ALA A 73 46.62 27.45 4.30
N ASP A 74 46.69 26.64 5.35
CA ASP A 74 46.81 25.18 5.34
C ASP A 74 45.52 24.47 5.80
N GLY A 75 44.42 25.21 5.97
CA GLY A 75 43.12 24.66 6.32
C GLY A 75 42.34 24.13 5.13
N TYR A 76 41.24 23.44 5.40
CA TYR A 76 40.45 22.75 4.38
C TYR A 76 38.99 22.54 4.82
N ILE A 77 38.14 22.27 3.83
CA ILE A 77 36.79 21.72 4.02
C ILE A 77 36.78 20.34 3.39
N ASP A 78 36.41 19.34 4.17
CA ASP A 78 36.30 17.96 3.74
C ASP A 78 34.85 17.61 3.37
N PHE A 79 34.67 16.70 2.42
CA PHE A 79 33.38 16.25 1.93
C PHE A 79 33.29 14.73 2.03
N ILE A 80 32.26 14.28 2.73
CA ILE A 80 31.92 12.87 2.91
C ILE A 80 30.49 12.61 2.46
N MET A 81 30.21 11.40 1.96
CA MET A 81 28.89 10.99 1.49
C MET A 81 28.22 10.05 2.50
N ASP A 82 26.95 10.30 2.79
CA ASP A 82 26.13 9.58 3.79
C ASP A 82 26.86 9.29 5.11
N ASP A 83 27.68 10.25 5.55
CA ASP A 83 28.49 10.15 6.77
C ASP A 83 29.36 8.87 6.88
N HIS A 84 30.03 8.50 5.78
CA HIS A 84 30.88 7.29 5.61
C HIS A 84 30.12 5.97 5.41
N LEU A 85 28.80 6.00 5.20
CA LEU A 85 28.04 4.79 4.86
C LEU A 85 28.23 4.36 3.40
N VAL A 86 28.67 5.27 2.55
CA VAL A 86 28.95 5.01 1.13
C VAL A 86 30.46 5.00 0.90
N THR A 87 30.97 3.88 0.38
CA THR A 87 32.36 3.71 -0.04
C THR A 87 32.48 3.65 -1.56
N THR A 88 33.66 3.97 -2.07
CA THR A 88 34.04 3.70 -3.47
C THR A 88 34.06 2.19 -3.77
N ASP A 89 34.11 1.80 -5.05
CA ASP A 89 34.13 0.39 -5.48
C ASP A 89 35.33 -0.41 -4.92
N ASP A 90 36.40 0.28 -4.52
CA ASP A 90 37.58 -0.31 -3.87
C ASP A 90 37.44 -0.42 -2.33
N GLY A 91 36.30 0.00 -1.76
CA GLY A 91 35.99 -0.03 -0.33
C GLY A 91 36.65 1.08 0.49
N GLU A 92 37.12 2.15 -0.16
CA GLU A 92 37.67 3.36 0.49
C GLU A 92 36.59 4.45 0.58
N ASP A 93 36.60 5.25 1.66
CA ASP A 93 35.67 6.37 1.83
C ASP A 93 35.85 7.43 0.73
N ILE A 94 34.76 8.05 0.29
CA ILE A 94 34.83 9.27 -0.51
C ILE A 94 35.27 10.40 0.40
N HIS A 95 36.50 10.87 0.23
CA HIS A 95 37.08 11.97 1.00
C HIS A 95 37.68 12.97 0.02
N LEU A 96 37.05 14.15 -0.09
CA LEU A 96 37.49 15.21 -0.98
C LEU A 96 37.73 16.48 -0.18
N GLU A 97 38.98 16.96 -0.17
CA GLU A 97 39.36 18.18 0.53
C GLU A 97 39.43 19.36 -0.44
N ILE A 98 38.77 20.46 -0.08
CA ILE A 98 38.98 21.77 -0.71
C ILE A 98 39.91 22.59 0.17
N PRO A 99 41.08 23.04 -0.32
CA PRO A 99 41.95 23.93 0.43
C PRO A 99 41.26 25.25 0.77
N GLY A 100 41.52 25.79 1.95
CA GLY A 100 40.99 27.07 2.42
C GLY A 100 41.26 28.25 1.47
N SER A 101 42.32 28.15 0.67
CA SER A 101 42.67 29.15 -0.36
C SER A 101 41.71 29.20 -1.55
N GLU A 102 40.81 28.23 -1.70
CA GLU A 102 39.83 28.16 -2.79
C GLU A 102 38.48 28.78 -2.43
N LEU A 103 38.27 29.18 -1.17
CA LEU A 103 37.15 30.03 -0.80
C LEU A 103 37.38 31.43 -1.37
N ASP A 104 36.36 32.00 -2.01
CA ASP A 104 36.39 33.40 -2.41
C ASP A 104 36.32 34.34 -1.18
N ALA A 105 36.40 35.65 -1.40
CA ALA A 105 36.39 36.65 -0.32
C ALA A 105 35.10 36.64 0.52
N ASP A 106 34.01 36.10 -0.02
CA ASP A 106 32.70 35.99 0.60
C ASP A 106 32.45 34.59 1.18
N GLY A 107 33.45 33.69 1.11
CA GLY A 107 33.36 32.34 1.65
C GLY A 107 32.59 31.36 0.77
N ASN A 108 32.48 31.64 -0.53
CA ASN A 108 31.82 30.74 -1.48
C ASN A 108 32.84 29.85 -2.20
N PHE A 109 32.39 28.67 -2.59
CA PHE A 109 33.15 27.72 -3.39
C PHE A 109 32.22 26.79 -4.16
N THR A 110 32.78 26.03 -5.11
CA THR A 110 32.08 24.96 -5.80
C THR A 110 33.01 23.76 -5.91
N VAL A 111 32.45 22.57 -5.74
CA VAL A 111 33.19 21.32 -5.76
C VAL A 111 32.43 20.25 -6.53
N GLU A 112 33.18 19.42 -7.23
CA GLU A 112 32.69 18.30 -8.01
C GLU A 112 33.03 17.00 -7.27
N ILE A 113 32.00 16.25 -6.88
CA ILE A 113 32.12 15.04 -6.07
C ILE A 113 31.67 13.85 -6.92
N PRO A 114 32.53 12.87 -7.21
CA PRO A 114 32.14 11.69 -7.96
C PRO A 114 31.17 10.81 -7.13
N VAL A 115 30.08 10.41 -7.75
CA VAL A 115 29.08 9.50 -7.18
C VAL A 115 29.53 8.06 -7.47
N PRO A 116 29.69 7.17 -6.47
CA PRO A 116 30.17 5.80 -6.71
C PRO A 116 29.23 4.99 -7.59
N LEU A 117 29.76 4.02 -8.34
CA LEU A 117 28.95 3.14 -9.20
C LEU A 117 28.05 2.18 -8.40
N GLY A 118 28.45 1.83 -7.17
CA GLY A 118 27.71 0.92 -6.28
C GLY A 118 26.74 1.57 -5.29
N ILE A 119 26.50 2.89 -5.37
CA ILE A 119 25.55 3.57 -4.48
C ILE A 119 24.11 3.13 -4.81
N SER A 120 23.28 2.92 -3.80
CA SER A 120 21.87 2.52 -3.98
C SER A 120 21.04 3.66 -4.58
N GLU A 121 19.91 3.34 -5.19
CA GLU A 121 18.92 4.35 -5.56
C GLU A 121 18.20 4.87 -4.30
N GLY A 122 17.81 6.15 -4.32
CA GLY A 122 17.11 6.80 -3.20
C GLY A 122 17.69 8.16 -2.84
N GLN A 123 17.27 8.70 -1.69
CA GLN A 123 17.75 9.99 -1.19
C GLN A 123 19.07 9.83 -0.44
N HIS A 124 20.05 10.65 -0.79
CA HIS A 124 21.41 10.67 -0.24
C HIS A 124 21.81 12.09 0.19
N TRP A 125 22.91 12.22 0.94
CA TRP A 125 23.46 13.52 1.28
C TRP A 125 24.99 13.56 1.24
N VAL A 126 25.51 14.73 0.90
CA VAL A 126 26.92 15.06 1.10
C VAL A 126 27.05 15.96 2.32
N ARG A 127 27.98 15.65 3.21
CA ARG A 127 28.32 16.48 4.36
C ARG A 127 29.66 17.19 4.15
N ALA A 128 29.63 18.52 4.25
CA ALA A 128 30.81 19.36 4.38
C ALA A 128 31.23 19.42 5.86
N LEU A 129 32.48 19.05 6.14
CA LEU A 129 33.09 19.00 7.47
C LEU A 129 34.37 19.82 7.54
N ALA A 130 34.54 20.62 8.59
CA ALA A 130 35.78 21.33 8.87
C ALA A 130 35.92 21.64 10.37
N GLY A 131 37.12 22.01 10.83
CA GLY A 131 37.38 22.42 12.22
C GLY A 131 38.56 21.73 12.92
N LEU A 132 39.16 20.69 12.31
CA LEU A 132 40.41 20.08 12.79
C LEU A 132 41.67 20.81 12.29
N ASP A 133 41.48 21.80 11.42
CA ASP A 133 42.49 22.64 10.80
C ASP A 133 42.78 23.94 11.57
N GLY A 134 42.14 24.12 12.74
CA GLY A 134 42.26 25.33 13.56
C GLY A 134 41.33 26.48 13.16
N GLY A 135 40.47 26.29 12.15
CA GLY A 135 39.33 27.16 11.85
C GLY A 135 38.07 26.75 12.62
N ASP A 136 36.98 27.53 12.47
CA ASP A 136 35.72 27.24 13.16
C ASP A 136 35.09 25.91 12.69
N PRO A 137 34.47 25.14 13.60
CA PRO A 137 33.87 23.87 13.23
C PRO A 137 32.66 24.08 12.31
N VAL A 138 32.58 23.29 11.25
CA VAL A 138 31.46 23.31 10.31
C VAL A 138 30.99 21.88 10.03
N SER A 139 29.67 21.70 10.02
CA SER A 139 28.97 20.51 9.55
C SER A 139 27.71 20.97 8.81
N LYS A 140 27.67 20.78 7.50
CA LYS A 140 26.53 21.19 6.66
C LYS A 140 26.23 20.12 5.63
N ILE A 141 24.96 19.87 5.35
CA ILE A 141 24.57 18.86 4.37
C ILE A 141 23.91 19.46 3.14
N ALA A 142 24.09 18.79 2.00
CA ALA A 142 23.29 19.01 0.81
C ALA A 142 22.64 17.68 0.42
N LEU A 143 21.33 17.70 0.21
CA LEU A 143 20.55 16.53 -0.22
C LEU A 143 20.63 16.38 -1.74
N PHE A 144 20.66 15.13 -2.19
CA PHE A 144 20.54 14.76 -3.59
C PHE A 144 19.84 13.41 -3.69
N THR A 145 19.34 13.08 -4.88
CA THR A 145 18.69 11.78 -5.11
C THR A 145 19.52 11.01 -6.11
N VAL A 146 19.94 9.80 -5.75
CA VAL A 146 20.48 8.87 -6.73
C VAL A 146 19.31 8.18 -7.41
N VAL A 147 19.27 8.32 -8.72
CA VAL A 147 18.31 7.65 -9.59
C VAL A 147 19.05 6.65 -10.47
N ALA A 148 18.35 5.65 -11.01
CA ALA A 148 18.93 4.70 -11.95
C ALA A 148 19.65 5.42 -13.12
N ALA A 149 20.79 4.89 -13.56
CA ALA A 149 21.53 5.42 -14.71
C ALA A 149 20.65 5.50 -15.97
N ALA A 150 20.28 6.73 -16.36
CA ALA A 150 19.72 6.99 -17.67
C ALA A 150 20.82 6.79 -18.72
N THR A 151 20.61 5.87 -19.65
CA THR A 151 21.50 5.70 -20.80
C THR A 151 21.54 6.99 -21.61
N ASP A 152 22.73 7.59 -21.71
CA ASP A 152 23.08 8.85 -22.34
C ASP A 152 22.26 9.24 -23.58
N GLY A 153 21.76 10.48 -23.58
CA GLY A 153 21.01 11.16 -24.64
C GLY A 153 21.81 11.48 -25.90
N THR A 154 22.31 10.45 -26.57
CA THR A 154 22.32 10.46 -28.04
C THR A 154 20.86 10.25 -28.47
N PRO A 155 20.36 10.71 -29.64
CA PRO A 155 19.13 10.14 -30.18
C PRO A 155 19.37 8.64 -30.38
N VAL A 156 19.07 7.86 -29.36
CA VAL A 156 19.05 6.41 -29.44
C VAL A 156 17.84 6.13 -30.30
N ALA A 157 18.05 5.39 -31.39
CA ALA A 157 16.93 4.87 -32.14
C ALA A 157 15.97 4.16 -31.17
N ALA A 158 14.67 4.32 -31.37
CA ALA A 158 13.55 3.62 -30.72
C ALA A 158 13.78 2.11 -30.48
N THR A 159 14.63 1.72 -29.51
CA THR A 159 14.96 0.31 -29.26
C THR A 159 15.19 -0.10 -27.80
N ASP A 160 15.15 0.80 -26.80
CA ASP A 160 15.31 0.42 -25.37
C ASP A 160 14.12 0.81 -24.45
N ALA A 161 12.98 1.26 -25.02
CA ALA A 161 11.73 1.37 -24.26
C ALA A 161 11.23 -0.03 -23.88
N ALA A 162 11.58 -0.50 -22.68
CA ALA A 162 11.15 -1.80 -22.18
C ALA A 162 9.77 -1.69 -21.52
N ILE A 163 8.72 -1.84 -22.33
CA ILE A 163 7.38 -2.15 -21.81
C ILE A 163 7.31 -3.66 -21.58
N THR A 164 6.96 -4.09 -20.37
CA THR A 164 6.70 -5.49 -20.05
C THR A 164 5.20 -5.74 -19.90
N GLY A 165 4.79 -6.98 -20.14
CA GLY A 165 3.40 -7.41 -20.11
C GLY A 165 3.23 -8.66 -19.27
N GLU A 166 2.44 -8.57 -18.20
CA GLU A 166 2.03 -9.73 -17.41
C GLU A 166 0.54 -10.00 -17.64
N ALA A 167 0.20 -11.20 -18.10
CA ALA A 167 -1.17 -11.54 -18.45
C ALA A 167 -1.90 -12.29 -17.33
N THR A 168 -3.18 -12.03 -17.18
CA THR A 168 -4.10 -12.75 -16.31
C THR A 168 -5.37 -13.08 -17.10
N ALA A 169 -5.69 -14.36 -17.22
CA ALA A 169 -6.95 -14.82 -17.80
C ALA A 169 -8.09 -14.71 -16.78
N MET A 170 -9.27 -14.34 -17.25
CA MET A 170 -10.51 -14.27 -16.47
C MET A 170 -11.41 -15.48 -16.75
N ASP A 171 -12.46 -15.64 -15.95
CA ASP A 171 -13.45 -16.72 -16.05
C ASP A 171 -14.26 -16.70 -17.37
N ASP A 172 -14.42 -15.53 -17.97
CA ASP A 172 -15.05 -15.33 -19.27
C ASP A 172 -14.10 -15.51 -20.47
N SER A 173 -12.85 -15.95 -20.24
CA SER A 173 -11.76 -16.03 -21.23
C SER A 173 -11.27 -14.69 -21.79
N SER A 174 -11.65 -13.56 -21.21
CA SER A 174 -10.91 -12.30 -21.45
C SER A 174 -9.52 -12.38 -20.82
N VAL A 175 -8.58 -11.61 -21.36
CA VAL A 175 -7.20 -11.56 -20.86
C VAL A 175 -6.83 -10.12 -20.56
N ARG A 176 -6.46 -9.85 -19.31
CA ARG A 176 -5.90 -8.58 -18.90
C ARG A 176 -4.38 -8.65 -18.95
N VAL A 177 -3.75 -7.78 -19.73
CA VAL A 177 -2.29 -7.64 -19.76
C VAL A 177 -1.90 -6.39 -18.98
N ARG A 178 -1.23 -6.55 -17.82
CA ARG A 178 -0.65 -5.46 -17.06
C ARG A 178 0.60 -4.97 -17.79
N LEU A 179 0.53 -3.75 -18.31
CA LEU A 179 1.63 -3.08 -18.97
C LEU A 179 2.37 -2.21 -17.95
N THR A 180 3.66 -2.50 -17.79
CA THR A 180 4.57 -1.69 -16.98
C THR A 180 5.72 -1.20 -17.85
N GLY A 181 6.09 0.06 -17.68
CA GLY A 181 7.20 0.66 -18.41
C GLY A 181 7.78 1.81 -17.63
N SER A 182 9.03 2.13 -17.94
CA SER A 182 9.76 3.28 -17.41
C SER A 182 10.56 3.93 -18.53
N ASN A 183 11.06 5.15 -18.29
CA ASN A 183 11.83 5.92 -19.26
C ASN A 183 11.08 6.22 -20.57
N LEU A 184 9.75 6.35 -20.49
CA LEU A 184 8.91 6.73 -21.61
C LEU A 184 8.84 8.26 -21.71
N GLU A 185 8.70 8.79 -22.93
CA GLU A 185 8.61 10.23 -23.15
C GLU A 185 7.38 10.83 -22.43
N SER A 186 7.60 11.80 -21.52
CA SER A 186 6.51 12.50 -20.84
C SER A 186 5.54 13.14 -21.85
N GLY A 187 4.25 12.98 -21.60
CA GLY A 187 3.19 13.47 -22.46
C GLY A 187 2.94 12.63 -23.72
N ALA A 188 3.72 11.57 -23.96
CA ALA A 188 3.45 10.65 -25.06
C ALA A 188 2.09 9.94 -24.88
N VAL A 189 1.36 9.77 -25.98
CA VAL A 189 0.06 9.09 -25.99
C VAL A 189 0.26 7.60 -26.26
N ILE A 190 -0.35 6.76 -25.43
CA ILE A 190 -0.26 5.30 -25.53
C ILE A 190 -1.56 4.73 -26.07
N THR A 191 -1.45 3.80 -27.01
CA THR A 191 -2.54 2.93 -27.46
C THR A 191 -2.02 1.50 -27.58
N ALA A 192 -2.91 0.51 -27.49
CA ALA A 192 -2.54 -0.90 -27.66
C ALA A 192 -3.44 -1.58 -28.70
N ALA A 193 -2.90 -2.58 -29.37
CA ALA A 193 -3.60 -3.44 -30.30
C ALA A 193 -3.18 -4.90 -30.13
N PHE A 194 -4.13 -5.81 -30.32
CA PHE A 194 -3.90 -7.24 -30.30
C PHE A 194 -4.39 -7.85 -31.61
N GLY A 195 -3.51 -8.55 -32.33
CA GLY A 195 -3.84 -9.09 -33.66
C GLY A 195 -4.24 -8.02 -34.69
N GLY A 196 -3.78 -6.77 -34.50
CA GLY A 196 -4.12 -5.61 -35.33
C GLY A 196 -5.43 -4.89 -34.97
N GLU A 197 -6.18 -5.39 -33.99
CA GLU A 197 -7.40 -4.73 -33.50
C GLU A 197 -7.11 -3.91 -32.22
N PRO A 198 -7.65 -2.68 -32.09
CA PRO A 198 -7.45 -1.85 -30.90
C PRO A 198 -7.95 -2.53 -29.63
N VAL A 199 -7.20 -2.38 -28.54
CA VAL A 199 -7.52 -2.87 -27.21
C VAL A 199 -7.74 -1.70 -26.26
N GLU A 200 -8.74 -1.80 -25.39
CA GLU A 200 -9.02 -0.78 -24.38
C GLU A 200 -7.92 -0.77 -23.32
N LEU A 201 -7.47 0.44 -22.95
CA LEU A 201 -6.54 0.66 -21.86
C LEU A 201 -7.31 1.13 -20.62
N SER A 202 -7.13 0.43 -19.49
CA SER A 202 -7.83 0.69 -18.24
C SER A 202 -6.87 0.79 -17.05
N GLY A 203 -7.36 1.34 -15.93
CA GLY A 203 -6.58 1.49 -14.70
C GLY A 203 -7.13 2.58 -13.79
N ARG A 204 -6.66 2.62 -12.54
CA ARG A 204 -7.09 3.64 -11.56
C ARG A 204 -6.61 5.02 -12.02
N GLY A 205 -7.55 5.96 -12.19
CA GLY A 205 -7.23 7.33 -12.64
C GLY A 205 -6.87 7.46 -14.12
N VAL A 206 -6.93 6.38 -14.90
CA VAL A 206 -6.67 6.40 -16.34
C VAL A 206 -7.90 7.00 -17.04
N GLN A 207 -7.68 8.02 -17.88
CA GLN A 207 -8.70 8.60 -18.75
C GLN A 207 -8.16 8.67 -20.18
N PRO A 208 -8.98 8.41 -21.21
CA PRO A 208 -8.56 8.57 -22.59
C PRO A 208 -8.43 10.07 -22.95
N PRO A 209 -7.37 10.49 -23.67
CA PRO A 209 -6.23 9.67 -24.13
C PRO A 209 -5.28 9.31 -22.98
N VAL A 210 -4.76 8.08 -22.99
CA VAL A 210 -3.77 7.63 -22.00
C VAL A 210 -2.43 8.28 -22.33
N THR A 211 -1.91 9.10 -21.41
CA THR A 211 -0.64 9.81 -21.56
C THR A 211 0.37 9.37 -20.51
N ILE A 212 1.64 9.35 -20.87
CA ILE A 212 2.76 9.13 -19.94
C ILE A 212 2.91 10.35 -19.03
N GLY A 213 3.05 10.10 -17.73
CA GLY A 213 3.27 11.13 -16.72
C GLY A 213 4.66 11.77 -16.82
N ASP A 214 4.86 12.84 -16.05
CA ASP A 214 6.15 13.56 -16.00
C ASP A 214 7.30 12.69 -15.46
N ASP A 215 6.97 11.62 -14.75
CA ASP A 215 7.89 10.61 -14.23
C ASP A 215 8.32 9.57 -15.29
N GLY A 216 7.76 9.63 -16.51
CA GLY A 216 8.09 8.72 -17.59
C GLY A 216 7.65 7.26 -17.34
N SER A 217 6.75 7.03 -16.37
CA SER A 217 6.28 5.70 -16.01
C SER A 217 4.99 5.32 -16.73
N LEU A 218 4.81 4.02 -16.97
CA LEU A 218 3.58 3.43 -17.48
C LEU A 218 3.11 2.34 -16.53
N GLY A 219 1.83 2.41 -16.17
CA GLY A 219 1.18 1.41 -15.33
C GLY A 219 -0.30 1.28 -15.67
N VAL A 220 -0.60 0.62 -16.79
CA VAL A 220 -1.99 0.46 -17.29
C VAL A 220 -2.30 -1.01 -17.58
N ASN A 221 -3.57 -1.32 -17.76
CA ASN A 221 -4.04 -2.63 -18.18
C ASN A 221 -4.51 -2.55 -19.63
N ALA A 222 -4.19 -3.55 -20.44
CA ALA A 222 -4.79 -3.76 -21.76
C ALA A 222 -5.78 -4.93 -21.68
N ASP A 223 -7.06 -4.69 -21.97
CA ASP A 223 -8.13 -5.67 -21.80
C ASP A 223 -8.48 -6.36 -23.14
N ILE A 224 -7.93 -7.55 -23.36
CA ILE A 224 -8.18 -8.36 -24.56
C ILE A 224 -9.51 -9.11 -24.40
N ALA A 225 -10.38 -8.97 -25.41
CA ALA A 225 -11.71 -9.56 -25.39
C ALA A 225 -11.71 -11.12 -25.33
N PRO A 226 -12.79 -11.72 -24.80
CA PRO A 226 -12.94 -13.17 -24.66
C PRO A 226 -12.52 -14.01 -25.87
N GLY A 227 -11.72 -15.05 -25.62
CA GLY A 227 -11.35 -16.08 -26.59
C GLY A 227 -10.31 -15.65 -27.64
N LEU A 228 -9.85 -14.39 -27.63
CA LEU A 228 -8.86 -13.91 -28.60
C LEU A 228 -7.43 -14.35 -28.27
N ALA A 229 -7.07 -14.46 -26.99
CA ALA A 229 -5.74 -14.83 -26.51
C ALA A 229 -5.80 -16.13 -25.67
N PRO A 230 -5.96 -17.31 -26.28
CA PRO A 230 -5.98 -18.59 -25.56
C PRO A 230 -4.63 -18.91 -24.92
N THR A 231 -4.56 -19.92 -24.07
CA THR A 231 -3.35 -20.35 -23.35
C THR A 231 -2.15 -20.50 -24.29
N GLY A 232 -1.03 -19.89 -23.92
CA GLY A 232 0.22 -19.88 -24.70
C GLY A 232 0.89 -18.51 -24.76
N ASP A 233 1.94 -18.41 -25.58
CA ASP A 233 2.70 -17.18 -25.77
C ASP A 233 2.06 -16.29 -26.84
N HIS A 234 2.00 -15.00 -26.55
CA HIS A 234 1.40 -13.96 -27.38
C HIS A 234 2.23 -12.69 -27.37
N THR A 235 1.85 -11.76 -28.24
CA THR A 235 2.43 -10.42 -28.30
C THR A 235 1.36 -9.36 -28.41
N LEU A 236 1.52 -8.25 -27.68
CA LEU A 236 0.70 -7.06 -27.78
C LEU A 236 1.47 -5.96 -28.52
N GLU A 237 0.82 -5.27 -29.45
CA GLU A 237 1.41 -4.09 -30.11
C GLU A 237 1.05 -2.85 -29.30
N VAL A 238 2.04 -2.17 -28.74
CA VAL A 238 1.85 -0.90 -28.02
C VAL A 238 2.40 0.23 -28.88
N THR A 239 1.53 1.16 -29.26
CA THR A 239 1.92 2.34 -30.02
C THR A 239 2.08 3.53 -29.09
N ILE A 240 3.26 4.15 -29.15
CA ILE A 240 3.66 5.32 -28.38
C ILE A 240 3.76 6.50 -29.35
N VAL A 241 2.99 7.55 -29.12
CA VAL A 241 3.00 8.77 -29.95
C VAL A 241 3.55 9.92 -29.12
N GLY A 242 4.83 10.20 -29.31
CA GLY A 242 5.54 11.30 -28.68
C GLY A 242 5.74 12.50 -29.61
N ALA A 243 6.46 13.52 -29.14
CA ALA A 243 6.83 14.69 -29.93
C ALA A 243 7.80 14.34 -31.07
N ASP A 244 8.64 13.33 -30.86
CA ASP A 244 9.67 12.89 -31.80
C ASP A 244 9.16 11.89 -32.85
N GLY A 245 7.93 11.40 -32.71
CA GLY A 245 7.27 10.54 -33.69
C GLY A 245 6.40 9.46 -33.09
N THR A 246 6.14 8.41 -33.88
CA THR A 246 5.38 7.24 -33.47
C THR A 246 6.29 6.03 -33.43
N GLU A 247 6.33 5.36 -32.28
CA GLU A 247 7.02 4.09 -32.04
C GLU A 247 5.98 2.99 -31.81
N VAL A 248 6.28 1.77 -32.29
CA VAL A 248 5.46 0.58 -32.03
C VAL A 248 6.34 -0.46 -31.37
N VAL A 249 6.02 -0.80 -30.12
CA VAL A 249 6.70 -1.78 -29.30
C VAL A 249 5.90 -3.08 -29.30
N THR A 250 6.58 -4.21 -29.51
CA THR A 250 5.96 -5.54 -29.38
C THR A 250 6.24 -6.09 -27.99
N VAL A 251 5.21 -6.21 -27.17
CA VAL A 251 5.30 -6.65 -25.77
C VAL A 251 4.92 -8.13 -25.70
N PRO A 252 5.87 -9.05 -25.38
CA PRO A 252 5.55 -10.46 -25.20
C PRO A 252 4.82 -10.68 -23.87
N PHE A 253 3.88 -11.62 -23.86
CA PHE A 253 3.22 -12.09 -22.65
C PHE A 253 2.79 -13.55 -22.80
N THR A 254 2.67 -14.27 -21.69
CA THR A 254 2.23 -15.67 -21.66
C THR A 254 0.91 -15.78 -20.91
N VAL A 255 -0.08 -16.41 -21.53
CA VAL A 255 -1.39 -16.69 -20.93
C VAL A 255 -1.40 -18.10 -20.35
N THR A 256 -1.69 -18.21 -19.06
CA THR A 256 -2.10 -19.46 -18.39
C THR A 256 -3.62 -19.51 -18.29
N PRO A 257 -4.24 -20.71 -18.31
CA PRO A 257 -5.68 -20.80 -18.22
C PRO A 257 -6.16 -20.38 -16.83
N PHE A 258 -7.33 -19.73 -16.79
CA PHE A 258 -8.06 -19.52 -15.55
C PHE A 258 -8.64 -20.86 -15.09
N ILE A 259 -8.54 -21.15 -13.79
CA ILE A 259 -9.16 -22.30 -13.14
C ILE A 259 -9.80 -21.79 -11.86
N GLY A 260 -11.13 -21.77 -11.81
CA GLY A 260 -11.87 -21.24 -10.67
C GLY A 260 -13.12 -22.04 -10.36
N LEU A 261 -13.44 -22.14 -9.08
CA LEU A 261 -14.63 -22.79 -8.55
C LEU A 261 -15.51 -21.73 -7.89
N ASP A 262 -16.76 -21.60 -8.31
CA ASP A 262 -17.68 -20.61 -7.75
C ASP A 262 -19.14 -21.11 -7.79
N PRO A 263 -19.92 -20.96 -6.69
CA PRO A 263 -19.50 -20.58 -5.33
C PRO A 263 -18.63 -21.66 -4.63
N THR A 264 -17.92 -21.28 -3.57
CA THR A 264 -17.01 -22.20 -2.82
C THR A 264 -17.54 -22.66 -1.46
N ASP A 265 -18.78 -22.30 -1.11
CA ASP A 265 -19.36 -22.65 0.17
C ASP A 265 -19.79 -24.12 0.23
N GLN A 266 -19.60 -24.75 1.38
CA GLN A 266 -20.11 -26.09 1.58
C GLN A 266 -21.64 -26.18 1.45
N GLY A 267 -22.12 -27.26 0.84
CA GLY A 267 -23.53 -27.61 0.75
C GLY A 267 -24.28 -26.97 -0.42
N VAL A 268 -23.58 -26.33 -1.36
CA VAL A 268 -24.18 -25.71 -2.55
C VAL A 268 -23.76 -26.42 -3.84
N ASP A 269 -24.55 -26.24 -4.90
CA ASP A 269 -24.13 -26.57 -6.26
C ASP A 269 -23.13 -25.52 -6.75
N THR A 270 -22.06 -25.97 -7.40
CA THR A 270 -20.95 -25.12 -7.85
C THR A 270 -20.55 -25.46 -9.28
N THR A 271 -19.83 -24.54 -9.92
CA THR A 271 -19.25 -24.75 -11.25
C THR A 271 -17.74 -24.56 -11.19
N LEU A 272 -17.00 -25.56 -11.67
CA LEU A 272 -15.60 -25.38 -12.03
C LEU A 272 -15.53 -24.83 -13.45
N THR A 273 -14.95 -23.64 -13.58
CA THR A 273 -14.68 -22.98 -14.86
C THR A 273 -13.19 -23.08 -15.18
N ILE A 274 -12.89 -23.58 -16.37
CA ILE A 274 -11.55 -23.57 -16.97
C ILE A 274 -11.65 -22.71 -18.23
N ALA A 275 -10.95 -21.58 -18.25
CA ALA A 275 -11.11 -20.57 -19.29
C ALA A 275 -9.76 -20.16 -19.92
N ALA A 276 -9.84 -19.43 -21.03
CA ALA A 276 -8.72 -19.13 -21.92
C ALA A 276 -8.01 -20.40 -22.45
N LEU A 277 -8.74 -21.50 -22.67
CA LEU A 277 -8.21 -22.64 -23.42
C LEU A 277 -8.25 -22.34 -24.92
N GLN A 278 -7.55 -23.16 -25.72
CA GLN A 278 -7.79 -23.14 -27.16
C GLN A 278 -9.20 -23.68 -27.46
N PRO A 279 -9.98 -23.03 -28.34
CA PRO A 279 -11.29 -23.55 -28.74
C PRO A 279 -11.20 -25.01 -29.22
N GLY A 280 -12.08 -25.87 -28.72
CA GLY A 280 -12.07 -27.31 -29.00
C GLY A 280 -11.03 -28.12 -28.21
N ALA A 281 -10.28 -27.51 -27.27
CA ALA A 281 -9.42 -28.24 -26.34
C ALA A 281 -10.22 -29.27 -25.55
N SER A 282 -9.64 -30.45 -25.33
CA SER A 282 -10.29 -31.55 -24.63
C SER A 282 -9.66 -31.76 -23.26
N ILE A 283 -10.47 -31.56 -22.21
CA ILE A 283 -10.12 -31.85 -20.82
C ILE A 283 -10.51 -33.29 -20.51
N GLU A 284 -9.54 -34.13 -20.20
CA GLU A 284 -9.71 -35.57 -19.95
C GLU A 284 -10.02 -35.87 -18.49
N SER A 285 -9.33 -35.19 -17.56
CA SER A 285 -9.52 -35.38 -16.13
C SER A 285 -9.35 -34.09 -15.35
N VAL A 286 -10.07 -33.99 -14.24
CA VAL A 286 -9.91 -32.98 -13.22
C VAL A 286 -9.80 -33.67 -11.87
N THR A 287 -8.83 -33.27 -11.05
CA THR A 287 -8.70 -33.68 -9.64
C THR A 287 -8.82 -32.44 -8.77
N ALA A 288 -9.74 -32.45 -7.81
CA ALA A 288 -9.95 -31.35 -6.85
C ALA A 288 -10.45 -31.93 -5.52
N GLY A 289 -9.52 -32.37 -4.66
CA GLY A 289 -9.87 -33.11 -3.44
C GLY A 289 -10.76 -34.34 -3.75
N ASP A 290 -11.85 -34.48 -2.99
CA ASP A 290 -12.86 -35.54 -3.17
C ASP A 290 -14.02 -35.15 -4.10
N LEU A 291 -13.91 -34.04 -4.83
CA LEU A 291 -14.94 -33.60 -5.76
C LEU A 291 -15.00 -34.49 -7.00
N VAL A 292 -16.23 -34.73 -7.48
CA VAL A 292 -16.51 -35.55 -8.64
C VAL A 292 -17.14 -34.69 -9.73
N PHE A 293 -16.57 -34.76 -10.94
CA PHE A 293 -17.08 -34.09 -12.14
C PHE A 293 -17.51 -35.15 -13.15
N GLU A 294 -18.82 -35.31 -13.36
CA GLU A 294 -19.38 -36.41 -14.17
C GLU A 294 -19.33 -36.15 -15.69
N THR A 295 -19.03 -34.91 -16.12
CA THR A 295 -19.14 -34.46 -17.51
C THR A 295 -17.82 -34.52 -18.29
N LEU A 296 -16.92 -35.42 -17.93
CA LEU A 296 -15.61 -35.60 -18.58
C LEU A 296 -15.60 -36.80 -19.58
N PRO A 297 -14.86 -36.70 -20.70
CA PRO A 297 -14.06 -35.56 -21.12
C PRO A 297 -14.95 -34.40 -21.58
N ALA A 298 -14.49 -33.17 -21.33
CA ALA A 298 -15.19 -31.95 -21.72
C ALA A 298 -14.42 -31.22 -22.83
N ILE A 299 -15.15 -30.55 -23.71
CA ILE A 299 -14.59 -29.82 -24.85
C ILE A 299 -14.80 -28.33 -24.62
N ALA A 300 -13.71 -27.56 -24.74
CA ALA A 300 -13.76 -26.11 -24.69
C ALA A 300 -14.63 -25.56 -25.84
N ASP A 301 -15.50 -24.62 -25.51
CA ASP A 301 -16.37 -23.97 -26.49
C ASP A 301 -15.60 -23.01 -27.44
N ASP A 302 -16.33 -22.26 -28.26
CA ASP A 302 -15.76 -21.32 -29.21
C ASP A 302 -14.99 -20.15 -28.54
N LEU A 303 -15.21 -19.90 -27.25
CA LEU A 303 -14.49 -18.91 -26.44
C LEU A 303 -13.32 -19.53 -25.66
N GLY A 304 -13.16 -20.85 -25.67
CA GLY A 304 -12.12 -21.53 -24.91
C GLY A 304 -12.54 -21.87 -23.47
N ILE A 305 -13.83 -22.00 -23.19
CA ILE A 305 -14.36 -22.26 -21.85
C ILE A 305 -14.83 -23.71 -21.71
N VAL A 306 -14.47 -24.33 -20.59
CA VAL A 306 -15.06 -25.57 -20.06
C VAL A 306 -15.72 -25.27 -18.71
N SER A 307 -16.99 -25.63 -18.58
CA SER A 307 -17.74 -25.54 -17.31
C SER A 307 -18.17 -26.93 -16.85
N LEU A 308 -17.78 -27.31 -15.63
CA LEU A 308 -18.09 -28.59 -15.02
C LEU A 308 -18.87 -28.37 -13.73
N ALA A 309 -20.14 -28.76 -13.73
CA ALA A 309 -20.98 -28.68 -12.54
C ALA A 309 -20.63 -29.79 -11.54
N THR A 310 -20.66 -29.46 -10.25
CA THR A 310 -20.60 -30.42 -9.14
C THR A 310 -21.33 -29.85 -7.93
N SER A 311 -21.42 -30.62 -6.85
CA SER A 311 -21.97 -30.16 -5.57
C SER A 311 -20.89 -30.22 -4.50
N LEU A 312 -20.73 -29.17 -3.69
CA LEU A 312 -19.77 -29.15 -2.59
C LEU A 312 -20.36 -29.87 -1.37
N PRO A 313 -19.82 -31.03 -0.93
CA PRO A 313 -20.33 -31.72 0.24
C PRO A 313 -20.09 -30.93 1.54
N LEU A 314 -21.00 -31.04 2.50
CA LEU A 314 -20.83 -30.44 3.85
C LEU A 314 -19.61 -30.99 4.62
N GLU A 315 -19.15 -32.18 4.25
CA GLU A 315 -18.01 -32.85 4.89
C GLU A 315 -16.68 -32.58 4.18
N LEU A 316 -16.68 -31.81 3.08
CA LEU A 316 -15.46 -31.47 2.35
C LEU A 316 -14.52 -30.66 3.27
N PRO A 317 -13.22 -30.96 3.36
CA PRO A 317 -12.31 -30.14 4.16
C PRO A 317 -12.38 -28.66 3.76
N LEU A 318 -12.39 -27.79 4.78
CA LEU A 318 -12.33 -26.34 4.59
C LEU A 318 -10.91 -25.89 4.26
N GLY A 319 -10.81 -24.74 3.58
CA GLY A 319 -9.55 -24.15 3.14
C GLY A 319 -9.17 -24.54 1.73
N GLU A 320 -7.89 -24.38 1.39
CA GLU A 320 -7.40 -24.51 0.03
C GLU A 320 -7.46 -25.96 -0.49
N VAL A 321 -8.06 -26.12 -1.67
CA VAL A 321 -8.08 -27.35 -2.46
C VAL A 321 -7.35 -27.07 -3.77
N GLU A 322 -6.26 -27.81 -4.01
CA GLU A 322 -5.55 -27.79 -5.30
C GLU A 322 -6.42 -28.47 -6.38
N ILE A 323 -6.51 -27.83 -7.54
CA ILE A 323 -7.24 -28.29 -8.71
C ILE A 323 -6.22 -28.59 -9.81
N THR A 324 -6.12 -29.86 -10.20
CA THR A 324 -5.30 -30.29 -11.34
C THR A 324 -6.19 -30.63 -12.52
N VAL A 325 -5.92 -30.02 -13.67
CA VAL A 325 -6.63 -30.20 -14.93
C VAL A 325 -5.69 -30.84 -15.95
N THR A 326 -6.13 -31.95 -16.56
CA THR A 326 -5.38 -32.62 -17.62
C THR A 326 -6.07 -32.44 -18.96
N GLN A 327 -5.38 -31.81 -19.90
CA GLN A 327 -5.80 -31.64 -21.29
C GLN A 327 -5.18 -32.75 -22.15
N SER A 328 -5.98 -33.38 -23.00
CA SER A 328 -5.53 -34.43 -23.94
C SER A 328 -5.34 -33.93 -25.38
N ALA A 329 -6.00 -32.85 -25.77
CA ALA A 329 -5.95 -32.27 -27.11
C ALA A 329 -6.17 -30.74 -27.06
N PRO A 330 -5.62 -29.95 -28.01
CA PRO A 330 -4.83 -30.38 -29.17
C PRO A 330 -3.42 -30.86 -28.82
N GLU A 331 -2.85 -30.36 -27.72
CA GLU A 331 -1.61 -30.85 -27.14
C GLU A 331 -1.85 -31.30 -25.70
N ALA A 332 -1.12 -32.33 -25.27
CA ALA A 332 -1.21 -32.82 -23.90
C ALA A 332 -0.60 -31.80 -22.95
N ALA A 333 -1.38 -31.34 -21.97
CA ALA A 333 -0.95 -30.34 -21.00
C ALA A 333 -1.56 -30.63 -19.62
N THR A 334 -0.93 -30.08 -18.58
CA THR A 334 -1.44 -30.12 -17.22
C THR A 334 -1.39 -28.73 -16.64
N TYR A 335 -2.49 -28.31 -16.05
CA TYR A 335 -2.66 -27.00 -15.44
C TYR A 335 -3.07 -27.19 -13.98
N THR A 336 -2.59 -26.30 -13.12
CA THR A 336 -2.91 -26.30 -11.69
C THR A 336 -3.52 -24.97 -11.31
N GLY A 337 -4.59 -25.01 -10.52
CA GLY A 337 -5.16 -23.87 -9.83
C GLY A 337 -5.53 -24.27 -8.40
N SER A 338 -6.18 -23.38 -7.67
CA SER A 338 -6.73 -23.72 -6.36
C SER A 338 -8.02 -22.95 -6.09
N ALA A 339 -8.80 -23.47 -5.15
CA ALA A 339 -9.99 -22.81 -4.62
C ALA A 339 -10.04 -22.97 -3.11
N SER A 340 -10.52 -21.95 -2.38
CA SER A 340 -10.68 -22.02 -0.93
C SER A 340 -12.12 -22.38 -0.58
N ILE A 341 -12.32 -23.57 -0.02
CA ILE A 341 -13.63 -24.07 0.41
C ILE A 341 -14.00 -23.42 1.75
N THR A 342 -15.19 -22.81 1.78
CA THR A 342 -15.70 -22.07 2.93
C THR A 342 -16.84 -22.80 3.63
N PRO A 343 -17.08 -22.52 4.93
CA PRO A 343 -18.25 -23.05 5.62
C PRO A 343 -19.56 -22.73 4.89
N SER A 344 -20.58 -23.55 5.11
CA SER A 344 -21.90 -23.30 4.54
C SER A 344 -22.49 -21.97 5.02
N ASN A 345 -22.99 -21.15 4.08
CA ASN A 345 -23.74 -19.93 4.39
C ASN A 345 -25.25 -20.18 4.56
N ALA A 346 -25.67 -21.45 4.69
CA ALA A 346 -27.05 -21.77 4.99
C ALA A 346 -27.48 -21.13 6.31
N LEU A 347 -28.60 -20.39 6.28
CA LEU A 347 -29.12 -19.73 7.47
C LEU A 347 -29.39 -20.73 8.60
N PHE A 348 -28.85 -20.44 9.78
CA PHE A 348 -28.98 -21.25 10.99
C PHE A 348 -29.36 -20.36 12.18
N GLY A 349 -30.20 -20.88 13.09
CA GLY A 349 -30.49 -20.23 14.37
C GLY A 349 -31.25 -18.90 14.23
N THR A 350 -31.88 -18.64 13.08
CA THR A 350 -32.56 -17.38 12.78
C THR A 350 -33.71 -17.09 13.74
N GLU A 351 -34.29 -18.12 14.36
CA GLU A 351 -35.31 -18.00 15.40
C GLU A 351 -34.83 -17.30 16.67
N LYS A 352 -33.50 -17.17 16.85
CA LYS A 352 -32.89 -16.46 17.99
C LYS A 352 -32.82 -14.96 17.78
N PHE A 353 -33.07 -14.48 16.56
CA PHE A 353 -32.88 -13.09 16.18
C PHE A 353 -34.17 -12.46 15.67
N VAL A 354 -34.36 -11.18 15.98
CA VAL A 354 -35.36 -10.34 15.32
C VAL A 354 -34.60 -9.40 14.40
N ALA A 355 -34.59 -9.73 13.11
CA ALA A 355 -33.97 -8.88 12.10
C ALA A 355 -34.90 -7.73 11.70
N ARG A 356 -34.33 -6.54 11.55
CA ARG A 356 -34.99 -5.37 10.97
C ARG A 356 -34.12 -4.83 9.85
N THR A 357 -34.76 -4.28 8.82
CA THR A 357 -34.07 -3.71 7.67
C THR A 357 -34.74 -2.40 7.32
N ALA A 358 -33.93 -1.37 7.09
CA ALA A 358 -34.35 -0.12 6.50
C ALA A 358 -33.60 0.07 5.18
N ILE A 359 -34.30 0.58 4.17
CA ILE A 359 -33.69 0.95 2.89
C ILE A 359 -33.32 2.42 3.00
N LEU A 360 -32.03 2.71 2.94
CA LEU A 360 -31.52 4.08 2.86
C LEU A 360 -31.74 4.63 1.46
N ASP A 361 -31.66 5.96 1.31
CA ASP A 361 -31.85 6.62 0.02
C ASP A 361 -30.94 6.01 -1.07
N ALA A 362 -31.53 5.48 -2.13
CA ALA A 362 -30.78 4.82 -3.21
C ALA A 362 -29.82 5.76 -3.95
N SER A 363 -30.03 7.09 -3.90
CA SER A 363 -29.05 8.05 -4.45
C SER A 363 -27.81 8.23 -3.58
N SER A 364 -27.84 7.79 -2.32
CA SER A 364 -26.76 8.02 -1.34
C SER A 364 -25.57 7.08 -1.48
N GLY A 365 -25.63 6.09 -2.38
CA GLY A 365 -24.62 5.05 -2.53
C GLY A 365 -24.87 3.84 -1.62
N GLN A 366 -23.83 3.03 -1.41
CA GLN A 366 -23.90 1.84 -0.56
C GLN A 366 -23.54 2.17 0.88
N PRO A 367 -24.17 1.54 1.88
CA PRO A 367 -23.73 1.65 3.28
C PRO A 367 -22.30 1.14 3.48
N TYR A 368 -21.53 1.85 4.31
CA TYR A 368 -20.19 1.46 4.73
C TYR A 368 -20.17 1.12 6.22
N GLN A 369 -19.70 2.01 7.08
CA GLN A 369 -19.62 1.77 8.52
C GLN A 369 -20.88 2.21 9.25
N SER A 370 -21.07 1.62 10.42
CA SER A 370 -22.13 1.99 11.34
C SER A 370 -21.63 1.97 12.78
N ALA A 371 -22.14 2.86 13.62
CA ALA A 371 -21.89 2.84 15.05
C ALA A 371 -23.15 3.20 15.84
N TYR A 372 -23.27 2.66 17.04
CA TYR A 372 -24.40 2.88 17.93
C TYR A 372 -24.03 3.86 19.04
N SER A 373 -24.85 4.89 19.23
CA SER A 373 -24.77 5.83 20.37
C SER A 373 -25.82 5.44 21.40
N SER A 374 -25.36 5.00 22.58
CA SER A 374 -26.27 4.70 23.70
C SER A 374 -26.90 5.96 24.30
N VAL A 375 -26.23 7.11 24.19
CA VAL A 375 -26.73 8.39 24.69
C VAL A 375 -27.89 8.92 23.84
N ASN A 376 -27.85 8.67 22.52
CA ASN A 376 -28.90 9.10 21.60
C ASN A 376 -29.95 8.02 21.30
N ASN A 377 -29.72 6.76 21.71
CA ASN A 377 -30.45 5.59 21.23
C ASN A 377 -30.57 5.57 19.70
N ALA A 378 -29.43 5.81 19.02
CA ALA A 378 -29.40 5.97 17.57
C ALA A 378 -28.22 5.22 16.96
N VAL A 379 -28.42 4.74 15.73
CA VAL A 379 -27.36 4.18 14.88
C VAL A 379 -27.00 5.20 13.82
N PHE A 380 -25.71 5.51 13.71
CA PHE A 380 -25.17 6.35 12.65
C PHE A 380 -24.60 5.48 11.55
N VAL A 381 -24.83 5.85 10.28
CA VAL A 381 -24.39 5.08 9.12
C VAL A 381 -23.83 6.01 8.06
N THR A 382 -22.67 5.68 7.49
CA THR A 382 -22.12 6.35 6.31
C THR A 382 -22.52 5.63 5.03
N THR A 383 -22.70 6.37 3.95
CA THR A 383 -22.88 5.81 2.60
C THR A 383 -21.94 6.49 1.61
N ALA A 384 -21.48 5.76 0.59
CA ALA A 384 -20.68 6.33 -0.49
C ALA A 384 -20.86 5.57 -1.82
N GLY A 385 -20.43 6.20 -2.92
CA GLY A 385 -20.46 5.60 -4.27
C GLY A 385 -21.75 5.86 -5.06
N GLY A 386 -22.64 6.72 -4.56
CA GLY A 386 -23.78 7.24 -5.32
C GLY A 386 -23.32 8.23 -6.40
N GLN A 387 -24.15 8.41 -7.43
CA GLN A 387 -23.85 9.29 -8.57
C GLN A 387 -24.32 10.73 -8.30
N GLY A 388 -23.45 11.72 -8.56
CA GLY A 388 -23.76 13.16 -8.47
C GLY A 388 -23.72 13.75 -7.05
N PRO A 389 -24.07 15.05 -6.89
CA PRO A 389 -24.13 15.71 -5.58
C PRO A 389 -25.06 14.96 -4.62
N GLY A 390 -24.57 14.57 -3.45
CA GLY A 390 -25.28 13.69 -2.52
C GLY A 390 -25.04 12.19 -2.74
N GLY A 391 -24.05 11.82 -3.56
CA GLY A 391 -23.57 10.44 -3.72
C GLY A 391 -22.88 9.83 -2.49
N SER A 392 -22.83 10.58 -1.38
CA SER A 392 -22.40 10.14 -0.06
C SER A 392 -23.17 10.89 1.03
N ASN A 393 -23.61 10.18 2.06
CA ASN A 393 -24.40 10.74 3.16
C ASN A 393 -23.97 10.17 4.51
N ILE A 394 -24.36 10.88 5.57
CA ILE A 394 -24.39 10.36 6.94
C ILE A 394 -25.86 10.29 7.37
N PHE A 395 -26.29 9.14 7.86
CA PHE A 395 -27.63 8.90 8.39
C PHE A 395 -27.58 8.79 9.91
N LYS A 396 -28.61 9.30 10.58
CA LYS A 396 -28.94 9.01 11.98
C LYS A 396 -30.27 8.25 11.98
N LEU A 397 -30.26 7.04 12.50
CA LEU A 397 -31.41 6.14 12.53
C LEU A 397 -31.80 5.87 13.98
N ASP A 398 -33.08 5.70 14.24
CA ASP A 398 -33.56 5.21 15.53
C ASP A 398 -33.07 3.77 15.73
N ALA A 399 -32.43 3.47 16.87
CA ALA A 399 -31.76 2.17 17.05
C ALA A 399 -32.74 1.00 17.17
N ASP A 400 -33.97 1.23 17.63
CA ASP A 400 -34.97 0.20 17.83
C ASP A 400 -35.76 -0.13 16.54
N THR A 401 -35.96 0.88 15.70
CA THR A 401 -36.84 0.80 14.53
C THR A 401 -36.13 0.89 13.19
N LEU A 402 -34.91 1.44 13.18
CA LEU A 402 -34.14 1.86 11.99
C LEU A 402 -34.82 2.95 11.15
N GLU A 403 -35.85 3.62 11.68
CA GLU A 403 -36.47 4.76 11.00
C GLU A 403 -35.46 5.94 10.95
N PRO A 404 -35.31 6.62 9.80
CA PRO A 404 -34.43 7.78 9.69
C PRO A 404 -34.89 8.93 10.61
N LEU A 405 -34.01 9.32 11.53
CA LEU A 405 -34.16 10.50 12.38
C LEU A 405 -33.56 11.75 11.72
N GLY A 406 -32.57 11.57 10.85
CA GLY A 406 -31.94 12.62 10.07
C GLY A 406 -30.96 12.06 9.05
N GLN A 407 -30.63 12.87 8.04
CA GLN A 407 -29.55 12.60 7.10
C GLN A 407 -28.93 13.91 6.64
N VAL A 408 -27.65 13.85 6.28
CA VAL A 408 -26.94 14.96 5.63
C VAL A 408 -26.16 14.44 4.43
N ALA A 409 -26.26 15.14 3.31
CA ALA A 409 -25.40 14.92 2.16
C ALA A 409 -24.01 15.48 2.47
N VAL A 410 -23.00 14.66 2.29
CA VAL A 410 -21.61 15.11 2.44
C VAL A 410 -21.19 15.83 1.15
N ALA A 411 -20.25 16.78 1.26
CA ALA A 411 -19.70 17.47 0.11
C ALA A 411 -19.15 16.47 -0.92
N GLU A 412 -19.37 16.73 -2.21
CA GLU A 412 -19.04 15.81 -3.32
C GLU A 412 -17.55 15.43 -3.34
N ASP A 413 -16.70 16.38 -2.96
CA ASP A 413 -15.25 16.18 -2.87
C ASP A 413 -14.83 15.35 -1.65
N TYR A 414 -15.71 15.08 -0.68
CA TYR A 414 -15.35 14.45 0.60
C TYR A 414 -16.29 13.29 0.97
N PRO A 415 -16.48 12.26 0.14
CA PRO A 415 -17.29 11.09 0.51
C PRO A 415 -16.90 10.50 1.87
N ALA A 416 -17.88 10.16 2.69
CA ALA A 416 -17.70 9.57 4.02
C ALA A 416 -17.73 8.04 3.95
N PHE A 417 -16.73 7.39 4.56
CA PHE A 417 -16.57 5.93 4.57
C PHE A 417 -16.61 5.34 5.97
N GLY A 418 -15.58 5.58 6.77
CA GLY A 418 -15.55 5.13 8.16
C GLY A 418 -16.17 6.15 9.09
N LEU A 419 -16.55 5.69 10.29
CA LEU A 419 -17.12 6.57 11.31
C LEU A 419 -16.83 6.11 12.74
N GLY A 420 -16.70 7.07 13.64
CA GLY A 420 -16.56 6.88 15.09
C GLY A 420 -17.38 7.91 15.86
N LEU A 421 -17.86 7.52 17.04
CA LEU A 421 -18.77 8.35 17.85
C LEU A 421 -18.05 8.88 19.09
N ASP A 422 -18.05 10.20 19.22
CA ASP A 422 -17.67 10.90 20.43
C ASP A 422 -18.93 11.32 21.19
N ASP A 423 -19.51 10.37 21.92
CA ASP A 423 -20.73 10.60 22.72
C ASP A 423 -20.51 11.63 23.84
N ALA A 424 -19.27 11.81 24.31
CA ALA A 424 -18.95 12.75 25.39
C ALA A 424 -19.05 14.21 24.93
N ASN A 425 -18.62 14.51 23.69
CA ASN A 425 -18.72 15.85 23.12
C ASN A 425 -19.87 16.01 22.09
N GLY A 426 -20.59 14.93 21.80
CA GLY A 426 -21.73 14.94 20.88
C GLY A 426 -21.31 15.05 19.41
N ASN A 427 -20.17 14.45 19.03
CA ASN A 427 -19.62 14.51 17.67
C ASN A 427 -19.66 13.14 16.98
N VAL A 428 -19.81 13.17 15.65
CA VAL A 428 -19.58 12.05 14.74
C VAL A 428 -18.34 12.39 13.94
N TRP A 429 -17.31 11.55 14.06
CA TRP A 429 -16.12 11.64 13.25
C TRP A 429 -16.27 10.71 12.05
N VAL A 430 -15.90 11.18 10.86
CA VAL A 430 -15.94 10.37 9.64
C VAL A 430 -14.64 10.48 8.87
N THR A 431 -14.21 9.36 8.26
CA THR A 431 -13.05 9.34 7.36
C THR A 431 -13.48 9.65 5.93
N ASN A 432 -12.70 10.48 5.27
CA ASN A 432 -12.79 10.76 3.84
C ASN A 432 -11.65 10.03 3.13
N THR A 433 -11.76 8.69 3.10
CA THR A 433 -10.72 7.74 2.69
C THR A 433 -10.08 8.04 1.34
N ARG A 434 -10.79 8.64 0.38
CA ARG A 434 -10.27 8.93 -0.97
C ARG A 434 -9.52 10.25 -1.06
N GLN A 435 -9.70 11.12 -0.08
CA GLN A 435 -9.12 12.47 -0.02
C GLN A 435 -8.13 12.61 1.14
N ASN A 436 -7.75 11.49 1.75
CA ASN A 436 -6.78 11.44 2.84
C ASN A 436 -7.13 12.40 3.98
N THR A 437 -8.42 12.59 4.28
CA THR A 437 -8.87 13.54 5.31
C THR A 437 -9.98 12.96 6.18
N ALA A 438 -10.49 13.77 7.12
CA ALA A 438 -11.60 13.45 8.00
C ALA A 438 -12.46 14.70 8.27
N ALA A 439 -13.68 14.46 8.74
CA ALA A 439 -14.62 15.52 9.07
C ALA A 439 -15.38 15.21 10.36
N ILE A 440 -15.82 16.26 11.04
CA ILE A 440 -16.54 16.22 12.30
C ILE A 440 -17.95 16.78 12.08
N TYR A 441 -18.96 16.04 12.50
CA TYR A 441 -20.38 16.40 12.44
C TYR A 441 -21.00 16.37 13.83
N SER A 442 -22.05 17.16 14.03
CA SER A 442 -22.85 17.14 15.26
C SER A 442 -23.74 15.90 15.31
N GLN A 443 -23.71 15.14 16.41
CA GLN A 443 -24.65 14.03 16.61
C GLN A 443 -26.10 14.51 16.74
N ALA A 444 -26.32 15.76 17.14
CA ALA A 444 -27.66 16.28 17.41
C ALA A 444 -28.47 16.45 16.12
N ASP A 445 -27.84 17.01 15.08
CA ASP A 445 -28.51 17.44 13.85
C ASP A 445 -27.73 17.17 12.56
N LEU A 446 -26.59 16.48 12.64
CA LEU A 446 -25.69 16.17 11.52
C LEU A 446 -25.15 17.40 10.79
N SER A 447 -25.14 18.58 11.44
CA SER A 447 -24.45 19.74 10.88
C SER A 447 -22.94 19.52 10.89
N LEU A 448 -22.25 19.94 9.82
CA LEU A 448 -20.79 19.91 9.74
C LEU A 448 -20.22 20.86 10.78
N VAL A 449 -19.43 20.32 11.72
CA VAL A 449 -18.70 21.08 12.74
C VAL A 449 -17.38 21.58 12.17
N GLN A 450 -16.61 20.69 11.53
CA GLN A 450 -15.32 21.02 10.92
C GLN A 450 -14.94 19.99 9.86
N GLN A 451 -14.44 20.47 8.71
CA GLN A 451 -13.66 19.66 7.77
C GLN A 451 -12.19 19.81 8.14
N LEU A 452 -11.46 18.71 8.32
CA LEU A 452 -10.02 18.78 8.55
C LEU A 452 -9.29 19.09 7.23
N GLY A 453 -8.01 19.49 7.33
CA GLY A 453 -7.18 19.77 6.17
C GLY A 453 -7.01 18.54 5.25
N GLU A 454 -6.57 18.78 4.02
CA GLU A 454 -6.20 17.70 3.09
C GLU A 454 -4.97 16.95 3.63
N ASP A 455 -4.86 15.67 3.26
CA ASP A 455 -3.72 14.79 3.59
C ASP A 455 -3.39 14.61 5.09
N VAL A 456 -4.39 14.77 5.98
CA VAL A 456 -4.22 14.52 7.42
C VAL A 456 -4.17 13.03 7.79
N ALA A 457 -4.70 12.14 6.95
CA ALA A 457 -4.72 10.69 7.20
C ALA A 457 -4.78 9.91 5.89
N ALA A 458 -3.62 9.43 5.40
CA ALA A 458 -3.50 8.76 4.11
C ALA A 458 -4.35 7.48 4.05
N HIS A 459 -5.27 7.45 3.09
CA HIS A 459 -6.21 6.36 2.88
C HIS A 459 -6.91 5.89 4.16
N SER A 460 -7.41 6.83 4.95
CA SER A 460 -7.97 6.57 6.29
C SER A 460 -9.13 5.56 6.31
N ARG A 461 -9.24 4.75 7.37
CA ARG A 461 -10.29 3.71 7.49
C ARG A 461 -11.20 3.90 8.71
N ASP A 462 -10.76 3.50 9.90
CA ASP A 462 -11.57 3.50 11.13
C ASP A 462 -11.32 4.75 11.98
N VAL A 463 -12.27 5.07 12.85
CA VAL A 463 -12.13 6.08 13.90
C VAL A 463 -12.51 5.49 15.24
N ALA A 464 -11.63 5.61 16.25
CA ALA A 464 -11.90 5.26 17.64
C ALA A 464 -11.75 6.48 18.55
N VAL A 465 -12.61 6.62 19.57
CA VAL A 465 -12.62 7.78 20.46
C VAL A 465 -12.42 7.33 21.90
N ASP A 466 -11.30 7.72 22.50
CA ASP A 466 -11.08 7.58 23.94
C ASP A 466 -11.57 8.85 24.64
N ALA A 467 -12.83 8.82 25.08
CA ALA A 467 -13.49 10.00 25.64
C ALA A 467 -12.89 10.44 26.99
N ASP A 468 -12.34 9.49 27.76
CA ASP A 468 -11.74 9.75 29.06
C ASP A 468 -10.40 10.49 28.93
N LEU A 469 -9.66 10.22 27.85
CA LEU A 469 -8.44 10.94 27.51
C LEU A 469 -8.67 12.15 26.60
N GLY A 470 -9.87 12.29 26.02
CA GLY A 470 -10.18 13.33 25.05
C GLY A 470 -9.38 13.18 23.76
N LYS A 471 -9.15 11.95 23.32
CA LYS A 471 -8.37 11.62 22.12
C LYS A 471 -9.19 10.89 21.07
N VAL A 472 -8.91 11.17 19.81
CA VAL A 472 -9.50 10.49 18.65
C VAL A 472 -8.40 9.87 17.83
N TYR A 473 -8.55 8.60 17.50
CA TYR A 473 -7.60 7.79 16.75
C TYR A 473 -8.18 7.49 15.37
N ILE A 474 -7.42 7.79 14.32
CA ILE A 474 -7.80 7.50 12.92
C ILE A 474 -6.74 6.61 12.31
N SER A 475 -7.11 5.42 11.83
CA SER A 475 -6.18 4.56 11.12
C SER A 475 -5.94 5.08 9.70
N ALA A 476 -4.68 5.18 9.31
CA ALA A 476 -4.21 5.63 8.01
C ALA A 476 -3.29 4.57 7.41
N PHE A 477 -3.87 3.65 6.65
CA PHE A 477 -3.10 2.52 6.11
C PHE A 477 -2.25 2.89 4.89
N GLY A 478 -2.52 4.06 4.27
CA GLY A 478 -1.74 4.54 3.14
C GLY A 478 -0.35 5.07 3.52
N ASP A 479 -0.12 5.39 4.79
CA ASP A 479 1.16 5.89 5.31
C ASP A 479 1.61 5.16 6.58
N SER A 480 0.96 4.04 6.92
CA SER A 480 1.32 3.18 8.05
C SER A 480 1.27 3.87 9.42
N THR A 481 0.29 4.76 9.61
CA THR A 481 0.13 5.48 10.87
C THR A 481 -1.25 5.31 11.51
N ILE A 482 -1.33 5.54 12.82
CA ILE A 482 -2.56 5.94 13.50
C ILE A 482 -2.42 7.41 13.88
N ARG A 483 -3.26 8.26 13.31
CA ARG A 483 -3.30 9.70 13.56
C ARG A 483 -4.10 9.99 14.81
N VAL A 484 -3.59 10.82 15.72
CA VAL A 484 -4.20 11.10 17.01
C VAL A 484 -4.57 12.58 17.10
N PHE A 485 -5.86 12.85 17.30
CA PHE A 485 -6.42 14.19 17.38
C PHE A 485 -6.98 14.48 18.77
N SER A 486 -7.04 15.76 19.13
CA SER A 486 -7.85 16.22 20.26
C SER A 486 -9.33 16.01 19.96
N ALA A 487 -10.07 15.41 20.89
CA ALA A 487 -11.54 15.27 20.80
C ALA A 487 -12.28 16.60 21.03
N VAL A 488 -11.58 17.64 21.48
CA VAL A 488 -12.12 18.98 21.69
C VAL A 488 -11.55 19.98 20.70
N ALA A 489 -12.38 20.94 20.30
CA ALA A 489 -12.00 22.03 19.41
C ALA A 489 -10.71 22.74 19.92
N PRO A 490 -9.76 23.07 19.02
CA PRO A 490 -9.92 23.11 17.57
C PRO A 490 -9.65 21.80 16.82
N PHE A 491 -9.61 20.65 17.52
CA PHE A 491 -9.42 19.32 16.95
C PHE A 491 -8.05 19.12 16.28
N ASP A 492 -7.02 19.72 16.87
CA ASP A 492 -5.64 19.59 16.37
C ASP A 492 -5.17 18.13 16.39
N GLU A 493 -4.33 17.76 15.41
CA GLU A 493 -3.50 16.57 15.51
C GLU A 493 -2.49 16.79 16.64
N ILE A 494 -2.47 15.88 17.61
CA ILE A 494 -1.65 15.97 18.82
C ILE A 494 -0.54 14.93 18.86
N ALA A 495 -0.67 13.84 18.09
CA ALA A 495 0.35 12.81 17.92
C ALA A 495 0.08 11.97 16.67
N ALA A 496 1.08 11.21 16.24
CA ALA A 496 0.95 10.13 15.28
C ALA A 496 1.70 8.91 15.81
N ILE A 497 1.06 7.75 15.75
CA ILE A 497 1.67 6.46 16.08
C ILE A 497 2.18 5.88 14.75
N ASP A 498 3.47 6.02 14.52
CA ASP A 498 4.14 5.57 13.31
C ASP A 498 4.48 4.08 13.42
N MET A 499 3.91 3.28 12.50
CA MET A 499 4.10 1.84 12.40
C MET A 499 4.88 1.47 11.13
N SER A 500 5.48 2.45 10.44
CA SER A 500 6.30 2.22 9.26
C SER A 500 7.58 1.44 9.60
N VAL A 501 8.05 0.67 8.63
CA VAL A 501 9.31 -0.07 8.71
C VAL A 501 10.12 0.18 7.43
N ASN A 502 11.43 -0.03 7.50
CA ASN A 502 12.32 0.26 6.38
C ASN A 502 12.11 -0.63 5.14
N ASP A 503 11.48 -1.80 5.31
CA ASP A 503 11.19 -2.74 4.22
C ASP A 503 9.69 -2.67 3.87
N PRO A 504 9.33 -2.10 2.71
CA PRO A 504 7.94 -1.97 2.28
C PRO A 504 7.18 -3.31 2.22
N SER A 505 7.87 -4.43 2.00
CA SER A 505 7.25 -5.76 1.94
C SER A 505 6.79 -6.27 3.32
N THR A 506 7.26 -5.63 4.39
CA THR A 506 6.93 -5.97 5.78
C THR A 506 6.23 -4.84 6.52
N GLU A 507 5.79 -3.83 5.78
CA GLU A 507 5.14 -2.63 6.32
C GLU A 507 3.83 -2.97 7.05
N PHE A 508 3.63 -2.40 8.24
CA PHE A 508 2.39 -2.56 8.99
C PHE A 508 1.40 -1.50 8.54
N GLN A 509 0.40 -1.90 7.75
CA GLN A 509 -0.67 -1.01 7.29
C GLN A 509 -1.92 -1.12 8.20
N PRO A 510 -2.11 -0.21 9.20
CA PRO A 510 -3.16 -0.33 10.21
C PRO A 510 -4.53 -0.05 9.64
N VAL A 511 -5.49 -0.93 9.89
CA VAL A 511 -6.85 -0.78 9.35
C VAL A 511 -7.94 -0.68 10.42
N SER A 512 -8.50 -1.77 10.91
CA SER A 512 -9.60 -1.70 11.87
C SER A 512 -9.10 -1.25 13.25
N LEU A 513 -9.93 -0.53 14.00
CA LEU A 513 -9.62 -0.03 15.34
C LEU A 513 -10.67 -0.50 16.34
N GLU A 514 -10.25 -1.21 17.38
CA GLU A 514 -11.10 -1.59 18.52
C GLU A 514 -10.52 -1.02 19.81
N LEU A 515 -11.30 -0.18 20.50
CA LEU A 515 -10.86 0.48 21.73
C LEU A 515 -11.54 -0.16 22.95
N ASP A 516 -10.74 -0.67 23.89
CA ASP A 516 -11.17 -0.85 25.27
C ASP A 516 -10.87 0.41 26.09
N GLN A 517 -11.87 1.30 26.18
CA GLN A 517 -11.73 2.55 26.91
C GLN A 517 -11.45 2.32 28.40
N ALA A 518 -11.93 1.23 28.99
CA ALA A 518 -11.75 0.97 30.42
C ALA A 518 -10.29 0.69 30.79
N SER A 519 -9.52 0.11 29.87
CA SER A 519 -8.09 -0.17 30.05
C SER A 519 -7.18 0.77 29.27
N HIS A 520 -7.71 1.73 28.50
CA HIS A 520 -6.95 2.59 27.59
C HIS A 520 -6.08 1.77 26.62
N GLN A 521 -6.66 0.69 26.09
CA GLN A 521 -6.00 -0.15 25.09
C GLN A 521 -6.75 -0.08 23.77
N LEU A 522 -6.03 0.22 22.72
CA LEU A 522 -6.53 0.22 21.35
C LEU A 522 -5.87 -0.93 20.59
N PHE A 523 -6.64 -1.67 19.80
CA PHE A 523 -6.18 -2.80 19.02
C PHE A 523 -6.33 -2.49 17.53
N THR A 524 -5.35 -2.89 16.73
CA THR A 524 -5.42 -2.82 15.26
C THR A 524 -4.76 -4.03 14.63
N VAL A 525 -5.05 -4.25 13.36
CA VAL A 525 -4.50 -5.31 12.52
C VAL A 525 -3.91 -4.72 11.26
N SER A 526 -2.91 -5.40 10.70
CA SER A 526 -2.31 -5.04 9.43
C SER A 526 -3.01 -5.75 8.28
N ILE A 527 -3.37 -5.00 7.24
CA ILE A 527 -3.94 -5.58 6.01
C ILE A 527 -2.87 -6.17 5.08
N SER A 528 -1.62 -5.73 5.20
CA SER A 528 -0.48 -6.17 4.39
C SER A 528 0.27 -7.35 5.02
N THR A 529 0.25 -7.48 6.34
CA THR A 529 1.06 -8.47 7.07
C THR A 529 0.27 -9.19 8.15
N PRO A 530 0.64 -10.41 8.55
CA PRO A 530 -0.06 -11.16 9.60
C PRO A 530 0.38 -10.67 11.00
N ARG A 531 0.13 -9.39 11.27
CA ARG A 531 0.48 -8.70 12.51
C ARG A 531 -0.73 -7.95 13.07
N ALA A 532 -0.78 -7.88 14.39
CA ALA A 532 -1.66 -7.00 15.14
C ALA A 532 -0.82 -6.08 16.03
N ALA A 533 -1.37 -4.95 16.43
CA ALA A 533 -0.75 -4.05 17.39
C ALA A 533 -1.70 -3.76 18.56
N VAL A 534 -1.12 -3.76 19.75
CA VAL A 534 -1.74 -3.38 21.02
C VAL A 534 -1.17 -2.03 21.41
N ILE A 535 -1.99 -1.01 21.40
CA ILE A 535 -1.63 0.38 21.65
C ILE A 535 -2.08 0.79 23.05
N ASP A 536 -1.16 1.34 23.84
CA ASP A 536 -1.46 2.07 25.07
C ASP A 536 -1.82 3.52 24.69
N THR A 537 -3.09 3.90 24.84
CA THR A 537 -3.60 5.22 24.46
C THR A 537 -3.17 6.34 25.42
N THR A 538 -2.65 6.00 26.61
CA THR A 538 -2.11 6.99 27.54
C THR A 538 -0.71 7.45 27.12
N ALA A 539 0.08 6.54 26.55
CA ALA A 539 1.45 6.78 26.11
C ALA A 539 1.60 6.95 24.59
N ASP A 540 0.56 6.64 23.82
CA ASP A 540 0.57 6.60 22.34
C ASP A 540 1.72 5.73 21.80
N SER A 541 1.89 4.56 22.42
CA SER A 541 2.94 3.58 22.10
C SER A 541 2.31 2.21 21.90
N PHE A 542 2.97 1.34 21.13
CA PHE A 542 2.40 0.03 20.81
C PHE A 542 3.40 -1.11 20.98
N THR A 543 2.84 -2.31 21.15
CA THR A 543 3.55 -3.58 21.02
C THR A 543 2.85 -4.40 19.95
N GLU A 544 3.63 -5.13 19.16
CA GLU A 544 3.08 -5.97 18.10
C GLU A 544 2.95 -7.43 18.51
N LEU A 545 1.99 -8.09 17.87
CA LEU A 545 1.80 -9.52 17.89
C LEU A 545 1.98 -10.02 16.45
N THR A 546 2.85 -11.01 16.27
CA THR A 546 3.02 -11.72 14.99
C THR A 546 2.34 -13.08 15.10
N TYR A 547 1.71 -13.53 14.01
CA TYR A 547 1.02 -14.82 13.96
C TYR A 547 1.03 -15.38 12.54
N ASP A 548 0.73 -16.67 12.40
CA ASP A 548 0.53 -17.34 11.11
C ASP A 548 -0.97 -17.55 10.84
N GLY A 549 -1.32 -17.98 9.63
CA GLY A 549 -2.69 -18.40 9.29
C GLY A 549 -3.67 -17.25 9.04
N SER A 550 -3.16 -16.06 8.74
CA SER A 550 -3.92 -14.89 8.34
C SER A 550 -3.26 -14.24 7.12
N ILE A 551 -4.06 -13.91 6.12
CA ILE A 551 -3.68 -13.05 5.00
C ILE A 551 -4.77 -12.00 4.85
N SER A 552 -4.37 -10.74 4.69
CA SER A 552 -5.27 -9.58 4.63
C SER A 552 -6.12 -9.42 5.89
N GLY A 553 -5.46 -9.24 7.05
CA GLY A 553 -6.10 -8.98 8.33
C GLY A 553 -6.84 -7.63 8.29
N SER A 554 -8.15 -7.65 8.42
CA SER A 554 -8.96 -6.49 8.06
C SER A 554 -9.97 -6.01 9.10
N GLY A 555 -10.28 -6.83 10.10
CA GLY A 555 -11.16 -6.48 11.22
C GLY A 555 -10.59 -6.96 12.53
N VAL A 556 -10.83 -6.21 13.60
CA VAL A 556 -10.40 -6.58 14.95
C VAL A 556 -11.53 -6.36 15.96
N ALA A 557 -11.67 -7.27 16.92
CA ALA A 557 -12.50 -7.09 18.11
C ALA A 557 -11.77 -7.63 19.34
N TYR A 558 -12.18 -7.19 20.53
CA TYR A 558 -11.49 -7.53 21.77
C TYR A 558 -12.46 -8.08 22.83
N ASP A 559 -12.11 -9.22 23.42
CA ASP A 559 -12.73 -9.77 24.62
C ASP A 559 -11.91 -9.40 25.86
N PRO A 560 -12.31 -8.37 26.63
CA PRO A 560 -11.60 -7.97 27.85
C PRO A 560 -11.70 -9.01 28.97
N ALA A 561 -12.70 -9.90 28.95
CA ALA A 561 -12.86 -10.90 30.01
C ALA A 561 -11.79 -11.99 29.94
N GLN A 562 -11.29 -12.28 28.74
CA GLN A 562 -10.27 -13.31 28.49
C GLN A 562 -8.95 -12.73 27.97
N GLY A 563 -8.88 -11.44 27.66
CA GLY A 563 -7.69 -10.80 27.10
C GLY A 563 -7.38 -11.31 25.69
N ARG A 564 -8.39 -11.43 24.83
CA ARG A 564 -8.26 -12.04 23.50
C ARG A 564 -8.71 -11.09 22.41
N ILE A 565 -7.94 -11.03 21.31
CA ILE A 565 -8.38 -10.37 20.08
C ILE A 565 -8.92 -11.39 19.08
N PHE A 566 -9.87 -10.94 18.27
CA PHE A 566 -10.41 -11.66 17.13
C PHE A 566 -9.95 -10.93 15.87
N VAL A 567 -9.23 -11.61 15.00
CA VAL A 567 -8.69 -11.03 13.75
C VAL A 567 -9.43 -11.65 12.58
N ALA A 568 -10.24 -10.86 11.87
CA ALA A 568 -10.92 -11.27 10.65
C ALA A 568 -10.03 -11.06 9.42
N SER A 569 -9.84 -12.11 8.62
CA SER A 569 -8.85 -12.13 7.53
C SER A 569 -9.51 -12.47 6.20
N GLN A 570 -9.38 -11.57 5.21
CA GLN A 570 -10.20 -11.62 3.99
C GLN A 570 -9.82 -12.79 3.10
N GLU A 571 -8.55 -12.93 2.78
CA GLU A 571 -8.08 -13.91 1.79
C GLU A 571 -8.09 -15.33 2.36
N THR A 572 -7.82 -15.44 3.66
CA THR A 572 -7.85 -16.72 4.39
C THR A 572 -9.25 -17.12 4.87
N SER A 573 -10.24 -16.23 4.75
CA SER A 573 -11.67 -16.50 5.00
C SER A 573 -11.96 -17.07 6.39
N ASN A 574 -11.24 -16.57 7.38
CA ASN A 574 -11.24 -17.05 8.76
C ASN A 574 -11.17 -15.91 9.79
N VAL A 575 -11.43 -16.28 11.04
CA VAL A 575 -11.12 -15.48 12.22
C VAL A 575 -10.11 -16.20 13.09
N LEU A 576 -8.98 -15.55 13.37
CA LEU A 576 -8.04 -15.99 14.39
C LEU A 576 -8.45 -15.43 15.75
N VAL A 577 -8.37 -16.25 16.80
CA VAL A 577 -8.52 -15.83 18.19
C VAL A 577 -7.15 -15.89 18.83
N ILE A 578 -6.64 -14.75 19.29
CA ILE A 578 -5.26 -14.60 19.77
C ILE A 578 -5.28 -14.09 21.21
N ASP A 579 -4.55 -14.77 22.09
CA ASP A 579 -4.34 -14.31 23.45
C ASP A 579 -3.33 -13.15 23.47
N VAL A 580 -3.74 -11.99 23.94
CA VAL A 580 -2.96 -10.75 23.86
C VAL A 580 -1.69 -10.83 24.71
N ALA A 581 -1.73 -11.54 25.84
CA ALA A 581 -0.61 -11.61 26.77
C ALA A 581 0.53 -12.51 26.27
N THR A 582 0.19 -13.54 25.49
CA THR A 582 1.14 -14.55 25.02
C THR A 582 1.45 -14.45 23.53
N GLY A 583 0.54 -13.89 22.73
CA GLY A 583 0.56 -13.95 21.27
C GLY A 583 0.10 -15.29 20.71
N ASP A 584 -0.34 -16.23 21.55
CA ASP A 584 -0.72 -17.57 21.11
C ASP A 584 -2.08 -17.56 20.38
N ILE A 585 -2.13 -18.27 19.24
CA ILE A 585 -3.39 -18.54 18.53
C ILE A 585 -4.19 -19.58 19.33
N VAL A 586 -5.28 -19.14 19.94
CA VAL A 586 -6.24 -19.97 20.69
C VAL A 586 -7.16 -20.74 19.75
N ALA A 587 -7.55 -20.12 18.63
CA ALA A 587 -8.38 -20.74 17.61
C ALA A 587 -8.13 -20.13 16.24
N ASN A 588 -8.29 -20.95 15.20
CA ASN A 588 -8.37 -20.52 13.81
C ASN A 588 -9.70 -21.06 13.26
N THR A 589 -10.65 -20.17 13.02
CA THR A 589 -12.04 -20.54 12.72
C THR A 589 -12.43 -20.02 11.34
N PRO A 590 -12.59 -20.88 10.33
CA PRO A 590 -13.18 -20.46 9.06
C PRO A 590 -14.61 -19.95 9.28
N THR A 591 -14.98 -18.83 8.65
CA THR A 591 -16.29 -18.17 8.88
C THR A 591 -17.13 -17.96 7.63
N GLY A 592 -16.52 -18.02 6.44
CA GLY A 592 -17.16 -17.73 5.15
C GLY A 592 -16.23 -16.91 4.26
N SER A 593 -16.52 -16.86 2.96
CA SER A 593 -15.67 -16.17 1.98
C SER A 593 -15.51 -14.68 2.28
N GLY A 594 -14.27 -14.21 2.42
CA GLY A 594 -13.97 -12.79 2.57
C GLY A 594 -14.35 -12.20 3.93
N ALA A 595 -13.96 -12.85 5.03
CA ALA A 595 -14.16 -12.33 6.39
C ALA A 595 -13.59 -10.89 6.50
N LEU A 596 -14.47 -9.92 6.76
CA LEU A 596 -14.19 -8.50 6.60
C LEU A 596 -14.08 -7.75 7.93
N ASN A 597 -15.04 -7.98 8.83
CA ASN A 597 -15.01 -7.35 10.14
C ASN A 597 -15.66 -8.23 11.20
N VAL A 598 -15.31 -7.99 12.46
CA VAL A 598 -15.77 -8.71 13.64
C VAL A 598 -16.20 -7.72 14.73
N ALA A 599 -17.29 -8.03 15.43
CA ALA A 599 -17.75 -7.29 16.61
C ALA A 599 -17.94 -8.23 17.80
N TRP A 600 -17.52 -7.81 19.00
CA TRP A 600 -17.63 -8.62 20.22
C TRP A 600 -18.81 -8.17 21.09
N ASP A 601 -19.70 -9.11 21.39
CA ASP A 601 -20.74 -8.95 22.41
C ASP A 601 -20.24 -9.52 23.75
N SER A 602 -19.75 -8.63 24.60
CA SER A 602 -19.24 -8.97 25.92
C SER A 602 -20.31 -9.49 26.91
N VAL A 603 -21.59 -9.27 26.64
CA VAL A 603 -22.70 -9.73 27.49
C VAL A 603 -22.96 -11.21 27.26
N ASN A 604 -23.01 -11.63 25.99
CA ASN A 604 -23.32 -13.01 25.62
C ASN A 604 -22.08 -13.85 25.30
N GLY A 605 -20.90 -13.22 25.16
CA GLY A 605 -19.66 -13.89 24.75
C GLY A 605 -19.73 -14.39 23.31
N ILE A 606 -20.26 -13.57 22.41
CA ILE A 606 -20.48 -13.91 21.00
C ILE A 606 -19.71 -12.93 20.12
N ALA A 607 -18.93 -13.45 19.16
CA ALA A 607 -18.38 -12.67 18.06
C ALA A 607 -19.34 -12.71 16.86
N TYR A 608 -19.65 -11.55 16.28
CA TYR A 608 -20.40 -11.42 15.02
C TYR A 608 -19.43 -11.09 13.90
N ILE A 609 -19.43 -11.89 12.83
CA ILE A 609 -18.49 -11.77 11.72
C ILE A 609 -19.27 -11.41 10.46
N THR A 610 -18.75 -10.48 9.68
CA THR A 610 -19.25 -10.15 8.34
C THR A 610 -18.33 -10.77 7.30
N ASN A 611 -18.89 -11.53 6.36
CA ASN A 611 -18.15 -12.14 5.25
C ASN A 611 -18.62 -11.46 3.95
N ARG A 612 -17.75 -10.71 3.28
CA ARG A 612 -18.13 -9.82 2.16
C ARG A 612 -18.44 -10.56 0.85
N SER A 613 -17.96 -11.79 0.71
CA SER A 613 -18.05 -12.58 -0.53
C SER A 613 -18.96 -13.80 -0.37
N ALA A 614 -19.50 -14.02 0.82
CA ALA A 614 -20.25 -15.22 1.21
C ALA A 614 -21.79 -15.05 1.06
N GLY A 615 -22.27 -13.95 0.45
CA GLY A 615 -23.70 -13.64 0.40
C GLY A 615 -24.08 -12.57 -0.62
#